data_AF-A0A5N5DYQ7-F1
#
_entry.id   AF-A0A5N5DYQ7-F1
#
_cell.length_a   1.000
_cell.length_b   1.000
_cell.length_c   1.000
_cell.angle_alpha   90.00
_cell.angle_beta   90.00
_cell.angle_gamma   90.00
#
_symmetry.space_group_name_H-M   'P 1'
#
loop_
_entity.id
_entity.type
_entity.pdbx_description
1 polymer ?
#
loop_
_entity_poly.entity_id
_entity_poly.type
_entity_poly.pdbx_seq_one_letter_code
_entity_poly.pdbx_strand_id
1 'polypeptide(L)' 'REHPDLVDRAAAAGRATYCWTVDDKADVDLCRELGVSWVATNHPGRTKQWLGSV' A
#
# COMPACT_ATOMS: atom_id res chain seq x y z
N ARG A 1 -1.59 7.59 6.43
CA ARG A 1 -2.94 8.17 6.66
C ARG A 1 -2.91 9.68 6.78
N GLU A 2 -2.05 10.25 7.64
CA GLU A 2 -1.99 11.71 7.86
C GLU A 2 -1.41 12.48 6.66
N HIS A 3 -0.58 11.83 5.84
CA HIS A 3 0.07 12.42 4.68
C HIS A 3 -0.10 11.54 3.42
N PRO A 4 -1.33 11.40 2.90
CA PRO A 4 -1.58 10.55 1.73
C PRO A 4 -0.97 11.13 0.45
N ASP A 5 -0.82 12.45 0.37
CA ASP A 5 -0.23 13.19 -0.76
C ASP A 5 1.23 12.81 -1.03
N LEU A 6 1.93 12.23 -0.05
CA LEU A 6 3.31 11.77 -0.22
C LEU A 6 3.44 10.70 -1.30
N VAL A 7 2.40 9.88 -1.52
CA VAL A 7 2.43 8.83 -2.54
C VAL A 7 2.37 9.45 -3.94
N ASP A 8 1.45 10.38 -4.16
CA ASP A 8 1.34 11.13 -5.42
C ASP A 8 2.61 11.94 -5.71
N ARG A 9 3.16 12.60 -4.69
CA ARG A 9 4.41 13.37 -4.82
C ARG A 9 5.62 12.50 -5.11
N ALA A 10 5.65 11.27 -4.58
CA ALA A 10 6.70 10.31 -4.91
C ALA A 10 6.56 9.85 -6.37
N ALA A 11 5.34 9.50 -6.80
CA ALA A 11 5.06 9.09 -8.18
C ALA A 11 5.40 10.20 -9.20
N ALA A 12 4.98 11.43 -8.94
CA ALA A 12 5.27 12.60 -9.79
C ALA A 12 6.78 12.87 -9.94
N ALA A 13 7.59 12.40 -9.00
CA ALA A 13 9.04 12.51 -9.04
C ALA A 13 9.74 11.21 -9.48
N GLY A 14 8.99 10.26 -10.06
CA GLY A 14 9.52 9.00 -10.57
C GLY A 14 10.01 8.02 -9.50
N ARG A 15 9.53 8.13 -8.26
CA ARG A 15 9.91 7.26 -7.15
C ARG A 15 8.81 6.23 -6.84
N ALA A 16 9.22 5.00 -6.55
CA ALA A 16 8.35 3.99 -5.96
C ALA A 16 8.18 4.24 -4.45
N THR A 17 7.07 3.77 -3.90
CA THR A 17 6.77 3.85 -2.46
C THR A 17 6.70 2.47 -1.83
N TYR A 18 7.15 2.39 -0.59
CA TYR A 18 7.15 1.18 0.22
C TYR A 18 6.57 1.49 1.59
N CYS A 19 5.59 0.71 2.03
CA CYS A 19 4.95 0.86 3.34
C CYS A 19 5.15 -0.39 4.20
N TRP A 20 5.47 -0.19 5.48
CA TRP A 20 5.63 -1.25 6.47
C TRP A 20 5.12 -0.77 7.84
N THR A 21 4.57 -1.62 8.71
CA THR A 21 4.04 -2.98 8.46
C THR A 21 2.52 -2.88 8.32
N VAL A 22 1.98 -3.42 7.22
CA VAL A 22 0.56 -3.28 6.84
C VAL A 22 -0.17 -4.59 7.09
N ASP A 23 -0.82 -4.72 8.26
CA ASP A 23 -1.48 -5.96 8.67
C ASP A 23 -3.01 -5.90 8.61
N ASP A 24 -3.58 -4.70 8.66
CA ASP A 24 -5.02 -4.47 8.67
C ASP A 24 -5.59 -4.29 7.27
N LYS A 25 -6.78 -4.85 7.02
CA LYS A 25 -7.43 -4.78 5.70
C LYS A 25 -7.60 -3.34 5.22
N ALA A 26 -8.04 -2.45 6.11
CA ALA A 26 -8.26 -1.06 5.77
C ALA A 26 -6.98 -0.35 5.31
N ASP A 27 -5.82 -0.70 5.87
CA ASP A 27 -4.54 -0.13 5.44
C ASP A 27 -4.01 -0.78 4.16
N VAL A 28 -4.30 -2.06 3.93
CA VAL A 28 -4.03 -2.73 2.63
C VAL A 28 -4.84 -2.07 1.52
N ASP A 29 -6.14 -1.86 1.74
CA ASP A 29 -7.03 -1.20 0.78
C ASP A 29 -6.55 0.24 0.53
N LEU A 30 -6.23 0.99 1.58
CA LEU A 30 -5.69 2.35 1.45
C LEU A 30 -4.37 2.39 0.67
N CYS A 31 -3.44 1.48 0.95
CA CYS A 31 -2.19 1.40 0.21
C CYS A 31 -2.43 1.11 -1.28
N ARG A 32 -3.38 0.23 -1.60
CA ARG A 32 -3.80 -0.06 -2.98
C ARG A 32 -4.39 1.17 -3.64
N GLU A 33 -5.32 1.86 -2.98
CA GLU A 33 -6.00 3.05 -3.51
C GLU A 33 -5.03 4.21 -3.77
N LEU A 34 -4.07 4.43 -2.86
CA LEU A 34 -3.04 5.46 -3.02
C LEU A 34 -1.97 5.09 -4.05
N GLY A 35 -1.93 3.85 -4.54
CA GLY A 35 -0.90 3.39 -5.48
C GLY A 35 0.46 3.14 -4.83
N VAL A 36 0.48 2.71 -3.57
CA VAL A 36 1.72 2.28 -2.90
C VAL A 36 2.31 1.09 -3.67
N SER A 37 3.56 1.19 -4.08
CA SER A 37 4.16 0.18 -4.97
C SER A 37 4.36 -1.17 -4.28
N TRP A 38 4.71 -1.15 -3.00
CA TRP A 38 5.02 -2.35 -2.22
C TRP A 38 4.57 -2.22 -0.76
N VAL A 39 4.12 -3.32 -0.16
CA VAL A 39 3.82 -3.40 1.27
C VAL A 39 4.56 -4.57 1.92
N ALA A 40 5.07 -4.36 3.13
CA ALA A 40 5.47 -5.43 4.03
C ALA A 40 4.33 -5.75 5.00
N THR A 41 4.06 -7.03 5.22
CA THR A 41 3.01 -7.52 6.12
C THR A 41 3.49 -8.77 6.86
N ASN A 42 3.02 -8.95 8.09
CA ASN A 42 3.19 -10.18 8.84
C ASN A 42 2.26 -11.31 8.35
N HIS A 43 1.26 -10.99 7.52
CA HIS A 43 0.23 -11.93 7.07
C HIS A 43 0.13 -12.01 5.54
N PRO A 44 1.20 -12.42 4.82
CA PRO A 44 1.26 -12.34 3.36
C PRO A 44 0.17 -13.16 2.65
N GLY A 45 -0.25 -14.31 3.19
CA GLY A 45 -1.34 -15.11 2.62
C GLY A 45 -2.68 -14.38 2.66
N ARG A 46 -3.00 -13.73 3.79
CA ARG A 46 -4.23 -12.95 3.98
C ARG A 46 -4.23 -11.71 3.10
N THR A 47 -3.13 -10.98 3.07
CA THR A 47 -2.97 -9.78 2.22
C THR A 47 -3.12 -10.12 0.74
N LYS A 48 -2.55 -11.24 0.27
CA LYS A 48 -2.77 -11.72 -1.10
C LYS A 48 -4.24 -12.00 -1.41
N GLN A 49 -4.99 -12.61 -0.49
CA GLN A 49 -6.42 -12.87 -0.69
C GLN A 49 -7.22 -11.57 -0.84
N TRP A 50 -6.92 -10.53 -0.06
CA TRP A 50 -7.58 -9.24 -0.20
C TRP A 50 -7.24 -8.53 -1.52
N LEU A 51 -6.03 -8.71 -2.05
CA LEU A 51 -5.60 -8.09 -3.31
C LEU A 51 -6.09 -8.84 -4.57
N GLY A 52 -6.31 -10.16 -4.47
CA GLY A 52 -6.57 -11.07 -5.60
C GLY A 52 -7.96 -11.00 -6.27
N SER A 53 -8.65 -9.87 -6.21
CA SER A 53 -9.94 -9.65 -6.91
C SER A 53 -9.77 -8.69 -8.10
N VAL A 54 -8.94 -9.06 -9.08
CA VAL A 54 -8.85 -8.38 -10.38
C VAL A 54 -9.18 -9.32 -11.52
#